data_AF-A0A7C3K1R9-F1
#
_entry.id   AF-A0A7C3K1R9-F1
#
_cell.length_a   1.000
_cell.length_b   1.000
_cell.length_c   1.000
_cell.angle_alpha   90.00
_cell.angle_beta   90.00
_cell.angle_gamma   90.00
#
_symmetry.space_group_name_H-M   'P 1'
#
loop_
_entity.id
_entity.type
_entity.pdbx_description
1 polymer ?
#
loop_
_entity_poly.entity_id
_entity_poly.type
_entity_poly.pdbx_seq_one_letter_code
_entity_poly.pdbx_strand_id
1 'polypeptide(L)'
;MGNADCGIIRAKALSYVTQSFRTEFRNPQSQSAIEQTEISMKKTMLIILVGMITLPLIAGSQEIYQWVDEKGTVHFTDDFGQIPEKYRDQVKEKKAPPEPASALSPSPSIKPSQGKPPPGPSAEKKDILGRGEDWWRDQAMEWKQKLVKAQKDYATAKTALKAKEKELEDAKFKPKSFQRKIQDEIKVLEQKVNEQKRQVDEAKEMLEKVLPRQAEEHRADPSWVRID
;
A
#
# COMPACT_ATOMS: atom_id res chain seq x y z
N MET A 1 4.01 -37.14 79.71
CA MET A 1 4.18 -38.61 79.73
C MET A 1 3.64 -39.11 78.40
N GLY A 2 4.39 -39.45 77.36
CA GLY A 2 5.76 -39.97 77.30
C GLY A 2 5.68 -41.39 76.72
N ASN A 3 5.85 -41.53 75.41
CA ASN A 3 6.81 -42.47 74.79
C ASN A 3 6.75 -42.41 73.24
N ALA A 4 7.92 -42.15 72.66
CA ALA A 4 8.34 -42.42 71.28
C ALA A 4 8.49 -43.96 71.09
N ASP A 5 8.68 -44.59 69.93
CA ASP A 5 9.66 -44.38 68.85
C ASP A 5 9.28 -45.34 67.69
N CYS A 6 9.37 -44.94 66.42
CA CYS A 6 10.48 -45.18 65.48
C CYS A 6 10.42 -46.54 64.73
N GLY A 7 10.29 -46.46 63.40
CA GLY A 7 10.33 -47.58 62.47
C GLY A 7 10.62 -47.10 61.04
N ILE A 8 11.91 -46.88 60.77
CA ILE A 8 12.51 -46.38 59.52
C ILE A 8 12.84 -47.57 58.58
N ILE A 9 12.40 -47.46 57.32
CA ILE A 9 13.01 -47.91 56.05
C ILE A 9 13.32 -49.41 55.85
N ARG A 10 12.68 -50.04 54.85
CA ARG A 10 13.28 -50.70 53.65
C ARG A 10 12.29 -51.72 53.03
N ALA A 11 11.96 -51.54 51.76
CA ALA A 11 12.02 -52.62 50.75
C ALA A 11 11.68 -52.06 49.36
N LYS A 12 12.72 -51.87 48.54
CA LYS A 12 12.61 -51.82 47.08
C LYS A 12 12.57 -53.25 46.54
N ALA A 13 11.85 -53.39 45.43
CA ALA A 13 12.06 -54.35 44.35
C ALA A 13 11.68 -55.83 44.58
N LEU A 14 10.75 -56.32 43.76
CA LEU A 14 10.91 -57.29 42.65
C LEU A 14 9.49 -57.74 42.22
N SER A 15 9.00 -57.44 41.00
CA SER A 15 9.16 -58.27 39.78
C SER A 15 8.50 -59.66 39.92
N TYR A 16 7.55 -60.18 39.13
CA TYR A 16 7.25 -60.07 37.70
C TYR A 16 5.96 -60.89 37.37
N VAL A 17 5.33 -60.60 36.22
CA VAL A 17 4.60 -61.54 35.32
C VAL A 17 3.12 -61.88 35.59
N THR A 18 2.22 -61.28 34.81
CA THR A 18 1.57 -61.96 33.65
C THR A 18 0.87 -60.94 32.73
N GLN A 19 1.40 -60.85 31.50
CA GLN A 19 0.78 -60.28 30.30
C GLN A 19 -0.49 -61.06 29.92
N SER A 20 -1.46 -60.42 29.26
CA SER A 20 -1.71 -60.60 27.80
C SER A 20 -3.01 -59.94 27.30
N PHE A 21 -2.98 -59.53 26.03
CA PHE A 21 -4.09 -59.13 25.14
C PHE A 21 -4.69 -57.74 25.42
N ARG A 22 -4.82 -56.80 24.46
CA ARG A 22 -4.95 -56.90 23.00
C ARG A 22 -4.44 -55.57 22.40
N THR A 23 -3.37 -55.66 21.62
CA THR A 23 -2.91 -54.63 20.70
C THR A 23 -3.88 -54.54 19.53
N GLU A 24 -4.64 -53.45 19.44
CA GLU A 24 -5.35 -53.12 18.21
C GLU A 24 -4.34 -52.67 17.15
N PHE A 25 -4.25 -53.47 16.10
CA PHE A 25 -3.55 -53.16 14.87
C PHE A 25 -4.17 -51.89 14.25
N ARG A 26 -3.55 -50.74 14.49
CA ARG A 26 -3.81 -49.51 13.76
C ARG A 26 -3.18 -49.62 12.38
N ASN A 27 -4.01 -49.93 11.38
CA ASN A 27 -3.65 -50.00 9.97
C ASN A 27 -3.12 -48.63 9.46
N PRO A 28 -1.85 -48.51 9.05
CA PRO A 28 -1.26 -47.24 8.57
C PRO A 28 -1.64 -46.89 7.11
N GLN A 29 -2.40 -47.73 6.41
CA GLN A 29 -2.69 -47.52 4.99
C GLN A 29 -3.89 -46.61 4.69
N SER A 30 -4.63 -46.15 5.71
CA SER A 30 -5.85 -45.34 5.53
C SER A 30 -5.64 -43.82 5.55
N GLN A 31 -4.48 -43.33 6.02
CA GLN A 31 -4.26 -41.87 6.16
C GLN A 31 -3.73 -41.19 4.88
N SER A 32 -3.07 -41.92 3.98
CA SER A 32 -2.50 -41.33 2.76
C SER A 32 -3.55 -41.02 1.66
N ALA A 33 -4.72 -41.66 1.70
CA ALA A 33 -5.76 -41.46 0.70
C ALA A 33 -6.58 -40.17 0.94
N ILE A 34 -6.78 -39.77 2.20
CA ILE A 34 -7.66 -38.65 2.57
C ILE A 34 -6.94 -37.30 2.42
N GLU A 35 -5.62 -37.24 2.63
CA GLU A 35 -4.84 -36.02 2.41
C GLU A 35 -4.60 -35.73 0.91
N GLN A 36 -4.49 -36.76 0.06
CA GLN A 36 -4.27 -36.55 -1.38
C GLN A 36 -5.50 -35.94 -2.08
N THR A 37 -6.72 -36.25 -1.63
CA THR A 37 -7.95 -35.67 -2.18
C THR A 37 -8.15 -34.20 -1.79
N GLU A 38 -7.73 -33.81 -0.59
CA GLU A 38 -7.79 -32.42 -0.09
C GLU A 38 -6.84 -31.49 -0.85
N ILE A 39 -5.62 -31.94 -1.16
CA ILE A 39 -4.63 -31.16 -1.90
C ILE A 39 -5.07 -30.95 -3.35
N SER A 40 -5.69 -31.97 -3.96
CA SER A 40 -6.19 -31.90 -5.35
C SER A 40 -7.36 -30.93 -5.49
N MET A 41 -8.31 -30.92 -4.55
CA MET A 41 -9.42 -29.96 -4.56
C MET A 41 -8.98 -28.51 -4.31
N LYS A 42 -8.03 -28.26 -3.39
CA LYS A 42 -7.51 -26.91 -3.12
C LYS A 42 -6.71 -26.33 -4.29
N LYS A 43 -5.91 -27.14 -4.97
CA LYS A 43 -5.19 -26.73 -6.19
C LYS A 43 -6.14 -26.47 -7.34
N THR A 44 -7.17 -27.30 -7.50
CA THR A 44 -8.20 -27.11 -8.53
C THR A 44 -9.00 -25.84 -8.26
N MET A 45 -9.37 -25.57 -7.01
CA MET A 45 -10.06 -24.33 -6.61
C MET A 45 -9.17 -23.09 -6.78
N LEU A 46 -7.87 -23.19 -6.48
CA LEU A 46 -6.89 -22.12 -6.74
C LEU A 46 -6.75 -21.84 -8.25
N ILE A 47 -6.69 -22.88 -9.10
CA ILE A 47 -6.61 -22.72 -10.56
C ILE A 47 -7.89 -22.08 -11.10
N ILE A 48 -9.06 -22.49 -10.61
CA ILE A 48 -10.35 -21.87 -10.99
C ILE A 48 -10.40 -20.41 -10.53
N LEU A 49 -9.96 -20.10 -9.31
CA LEU A 49 -9.92 -18.74 -8.77
C LEU A 49 -8.97 -17.84 -9.56
N VAL A 50 -7.76 -18.32 -9.87
CA VAL A 50 -6.79 -17.60 -10.70
C VAL A 50 -7.31 -17.41 -12.12
N GLY A 51 -7.92 -18.46 -12.70
CA GLY A 51 -8.60 -18.39 -13.98
C GLY A 51 -9.64 -17.27 -14.00
N MET A 52 -10.57 -17.27 -13.04
CA MET A 52 -11.68 -16.31 -12.93
C MET A 52 -11.20 -14.85 -12.79
N ILE A 53 -10.07 -14.62 -12.12
CA ILE A 53 -9.45 -13.30 -11.96
C ILE A 53 -8.80 -12.79 -13.26
N THR A 54 -8.39 -13.69 -14.18
CA THR A 54 -7.73 -13.31 -15.44
C THR A 54 -8.68 -13.07 -16.62
N LEU A 55 -9.96 -13.49 -16.55
CA LEU A 55 -10.92 -13.28 -17.64
C LEU A 55 -11.26 -11.81 -18.00
N PRO A 56 -11.26 -10.81 -17.11
CA PRO A 56 -11.63 -9.44 -17.49
C PRO A 56 -10.55 -8.66 -18.25
N LEU A 57 -9.37 -9.23 -18.50
CA LEU A 57 -8.28 -8.55 -19.25
C LEU A 57 -8.53 -8.47 -20.77
N ILE A 58 -9.64 -9.03 -21.27
CA ILE A 58 -10.04 -8.99 -22.69
C ILE A 58 -11.23 -8.04 -22.91
N ALA A 59 -11.48 -7.10 -21.98
CA ALA A 59 -12.36 -5.97 -22.26
C ALA A 59 -11.66 -5.10 -23.33
N GLY A 60 -12.18 -5.17 -24.55
CA GLY A 60 -11.63 -4.48 -25.72
C GLY A 60 -11.44 -2.99 -25.46
N SER A 61 -10.41 -2.42 -26.08
CA SER A 61 -10.20 -0.97 -26.12
C SER A 61 -11.45 -0.30 -26.70
N GLN A 62 -12.18 0.43 -25.89
CA GLN A 62 -13.27 1.28 -26.34
C GLN A 62 -12.64 2.42 -27.15
N GLU A 63 -12.90 2.46 -28.46
CA GLU A 63 -12.38 3.49 -29.35
C GLU A 63 -13.07 4.83 -29.03
N ILE A 64 -12.31 5.78 -28.47
CA ILE A 64 -12.81 7.15 -28.23
C ILE A 64 -12.48 7.99 -29.47
N TYR A 65 -13.51 8.52 -30.13
CA TYR A 65 -13.37 9.38 -31.29
C TYR A 65 -13.30 10.85 -30.88
N GLN A 66 -12.38 11.59 -31.50
CA GLN A 66 -12.16 13.01 -31.26
C GLN A 66 -12.37 13.80 -32.56
N TRP A 67 -13.16 14.88 -32.54
CA TRP A 67 -13.29 15.80 -33.68
C TRP A 67 -13.36 17.26 -33.22
N VAL A 68 -13.07 18.19 -34.13
CA VAL A 68 -13.07 19.63 -33.89
C VAL A 68 -14.19 20.27 -34.70
N ASP A 69 -15.02 21.08 -34.06
CA ASP A 69 -16.11 21.80 -34.73
C ASP A 69 -15.64 23.09 -35.43
N GLU A 70 -16.55 23.74 -36.17
CA GLU A 70 -16.28 25.01 -36.87
C GLU A 70 -15.88 26.16 -35.94
N LYS A 71 -16.13 26.03 -34.63
CA LYS A 71 -15.78 27.03 -33.60
C LYS A 71 -14.44 26.71 -32.92
N GLY A 72 -13.78 25.61 -33.29
CA GLY A 72 -12.53 25.16 -32.68
C GLY A 72 -12.72 24.39 -31.38
N THR A 73 -13.95 23.97 -31.03
CA THR A 73 -14.24 23.18 -29.84
C THR A 73 -13.96 21.70 -30.11
N VAL A 74 -13.23 21.05 -29.19
CA VAL A 74 -12.92 19.62 -29.27
C VAL A 74 -14.03 18.81 -28.62
N HIS A 75 -14.59 17.85 -29.35
CA HIS A 75 -15.61 16.91 -28.86
C HIS A 75 -15.06 15.48 -28.81
N PHE A 76 -15.56 14.70 -27.85
CA PHE A 76 -15.21 13.29 -27.65
C PHE A 76 -16.49 12.45 -27.64
N THR A 77 -16.48 11.30 -28.33
CA THR A 77 -17.61 10.35 -28.28
C THR A 77 -17.12 8.92 -28.45
N ASP A 78 -17.84 8.00 -27.82
CA ASP A 78 -17.59 6.56 -27.94
C ASP A 78 -18.43 5.93 -29.06
N ASP A 79 -19.37 6.69 -29.63
CA ASP A 79 -20.27 6.22 -30.70
C ASP A 79 -20.02 6.98 -32.00
N PHE A 80 -19.52 6.28 -33.01
CA PHE A 80 -19.26 6.83 -34.35
C PHE A 80 -20.53 7.46 -34.98
N GLY A 81 -21.72 6.99 -34.61
CA GLY A 81 -22.99 7.53 -35.10
C GLY A 81 -23.28 8.96 -34.67
N GLN A 82 -22.71 9.40 -33.53
CA GLN A 82 -22.92 10.75 -33.01
C GLN A 82 -22.06 11.83 -33.68
N ILE A 83 -21.10 11.43 -34.52
CA ILE A 83 -20.25 12.36 -35.25
C ILE A 83 -21.01 12.87 -36.48
N PRO A 84 -21.21 14.19 -36.65
CA PRO A 84 -21.84 14.73 -37.85
C PRO A 84 -21.04 14.36 -39.10
N GLU A 85 -21.72 14.09 -40.22
CA GLU A 85 -21.09 13.58 -41.45
C GLU A 85 -19.91 14.43 -41.93
N LYS A 86 -19.99 15.76 -41.76
CA LYS A 86 -18.94 16.73 -42.11
C LYS A 86 -17.59 16.49 -41.40
N TYR A 87 -17.57 15.80 -40.26
CA TYR A 87 -16.38 15.59 -39.44
C TYR A 87 -15.90 14.13 -39.39
N ARG A 88 -16.63 13.19 -40.02
CA ARG A 88 -16.28 11.76 -40.00
C ARG A 88 -14.97 11.44 -40.72
N ASP A 89 -14.61 12.23 -41.73
CA ASP A 89 -13.39 12.03 -42.50
C ASP A 89 -12.13 12.38 -41.68
N GLN A 90 -12.23 13.36 -40.77
CA GLN A 90 -11.14 13.76 -39.87
C GLN A 90 -10.80 12.68 -38.84
N VAL A 91 -11.78 11.84 -38.48
CA VAL A 91 -11.66 10.80 -37.44
C VAL A 91 -10.98 9.54 -37.97
N LYS A 92 -11.15 9.22 -39.26
CA LYS A 92 -10.54 8.03 -39.89
C LYS A 92 -9.04 8.16 -40.16
N GLU A 93 -8.51 9.38 -40.21
CA GLU A 93 -7.11 9.64 -40.59
C GLU A 93 -6.12 9.44 -39.43
N LYS A 94 -6.60 9.31 -38.19
CA LYS A 94 -5.76 9.05 -37.01
C LYS A 94 -5.51 7.55 -36.75
N LYS A 95 -5.26 6.76 -37.80
CA LYS A 95 -4.42 5.56 -37.63
C LYS A 95 -2.98 6.03 -37.52
N ALA A 96 -2.42 5.87 -36.32
CA ALA A 96 -1.10 6.33 -35.87
C ALA A 96 -0.06 6.57 -36.99
N PRO A 97 0.45 7.80 -37.14
CA PRO A 97 1.67 8.03 -37.90
C PRO A 97 2.95 7.88 -37.04
N PRO A 98 4.01 7.26 -37.59
CA PRO A 98 5.35 7.26 -37.00
C PRO A 98 5.98 8.66 -37.08
N GLU A 99 6.99 8.92 -36.25
CA GLU A 99 7.81 10.13 -36.28
C GLU A 99 8.19 10.56 -37.71
N PRO A 100 8.26 11.87 -37.96
CA PRO A 100 9.32 12.35 -38.83
C PRO A 100 10.08 13.54 -38.26
N ALA A 101 11.40 13.39 -38.33
CA ALA A 101 12.39 14.44 -38.29
C ALA A 101 12.27 15.40 -39.48
N SER A 102 12.71 16.63 -39.22
CA SER A 102 13.34 17.57 -40.15
C SER A 102 12.50 18.31 -41.21
N ALA A 103 12.42 19.62 -41.02
CA ALA A 103 13.15 20.63 -41.81
C ALA A 103 12.32 21.70 -42.55
N LEU A 104 12.55 22.95 -42.09
CA LEU A 104 12.89 24.17 -42.85
C LEU A 104 11.81 24.94 -43.63
N SER A 105 11.39 26.10 -43.09
CA SER A 105 11.72 27.47 -43.58
C SER A 105 10.67 28.52 -43.15
N PRO A 106 10.96 29.84 -43.20
CA PRO A 106 12.16 30.55 -42.77
C PRO A 106 11.83 31.62 -41.69
N SER A 107 12.80 31.87 -40.82
CA SER A 107 12.81 32.94 -39.82
C SER A 107 13.25 34.27 -40.44
N PRO A 108 12.62 35.41 -40.15
CA PRO A 108 13.31 36.68 -40.04
C PRO A 108 13.76 36.87 -38.58
N SER A 109 15.07 36.96 -38.44
CA SER A 109 15.81 37.28 -37.23
C SER A 109 15.34 38.60 -36.61
N ILE A 110 14.77 38.56 -35.40
CA ILE A 110 14.83 39.66 -34.42
C ILE A 110 15.11 39.05 -33.05
N LYS A 111 16.23 39.43 -32.45
CA LYS A 111 16.66 39.12 -31.08
C LYS A 111 16.67 40.46 -30.30
N PRO A 112 16.74 40.45 -28.98
CA PRO A 112 15.78 39.99 -27.98
C PRO A 112 15.21 41.20 -27.20
N SER A 113 13.92 41.20 -26.84
CA SER A 113 13.43 42.10 -25.80
C SER A 113 12.36 41.42 -24.97
N GLN A 114 12.54 41.52 -23.66
CA GLN A 114 11.61 41.12 -22.63
C GLN A 114 10.25 41.78 -22.88
N GLY A 115 9.32 41.00 -23.42
CA GLY A 115 7.92 41.36 -23.58
C GLY A 115 7.09 40.30 -22.91
N LYS A 116 6.69 40.56 -21.66
CA LYS A 116 5.66 39.82 -20.93
C LYS A 116 4.45 39.61 -21.86
N PRO A 117 4.05 38.36 -22.18
CA PRO A 117 2.83 38.15 -22.93
C PRO A 117 1.65 38.70 -22.11
N PRO A 118 0.63 39.29 -22.75
CA PRO A 118 -0.58 39.74 -22.07
C PRO A 118 -1.22 38.55 -21.33
N PRO A 119 -1.91 38.78 -20.19
CA PRO A 119 -2.64 37.74 -19.48
C PRO A 119 -3.84 37.35 -20.33
N GLY A 120 -3.63 36.48 -21.31
CA GLY A 120 -4.69 35.65 -21.86
C GLY A 120 -5.33 34.87 -20.70
N PRO A 121 -6.62 34.50 -20.81
CA PRO A 121 -7.31 33.77 -19.74
C PRO A 121 -6.43 32.59 -19.39
N SER A 122 -5.99 32.54 -18.12
CA SER A 122 -5.10 31.52 -17.58
C SER A 122 -5.56 30.17 -18.11
N ALA A 123 -4.94 29.68 -19.19
CA ALA A 123 -5.18 28.34 -19.68
C ALA A 123 -4.84 27.48 -18.48
N GLU A 124 -5.87 26.94 -17.82
CA GLU A 124 -5.75 26.25 -16.55
C GLU A 124 -4.57 25.31 -16.68
N LYS A 125 -3.47 25.65 -15.99
CA LYS A 125 -2.26 24.85 -16.08
C LYS A 125 -2.66 23.50 -15.50
N LYS A 126 -2.81 22.54 -16.39
CA LYS A 126 -3.22 21.18 -16.10
C LYS A 126 -2.06 20.26 -16.45
N ASP A 127 -1.93 19.20 -15.67
CA ASP A 127 -0.97 18.15 -15.95
C ASP A 127 -1.38 17.34 -17.20
N ILE A 128 -0.55 16.38 -17.61
CA ILE A 128 -0.84 15.51 -18.77
C ILE A 128 -2.14 14.69 -18.63
N LEU A 129 -2.69 14.57 -17.42
CA LEU A 129 -3.95 13.87 -17.13
C LEU A 129 -5.13 14.84 -16.95
N GLY A 130 -4.94 16.14 -17.21
CA GLY A 130 -5.99 17.15 -17.05
C GLY A 130 -6.24 17.60 -15.60
N ARG A 131 -5.41 17.18 -14.63
CA ARG A 131 -5.52 17.56 -13.22
C ARG A 131 -4.88 18.93 -12.99
N GLY A 132 -5.62 19.81 -12.32
CA GLY A 132 -5.15 21.16 -11.98
C GLY A 132 -4.38 21.23 -10.67
N GLU A 133 -3.96 22.44 -10.33
CA GLU A 133 -3.27 22.78 -9.07
C GLU A 133 -4.03 22.30 -7.82
N ASP A 134 -5.36 22.47 -7.79
CA ASP A 134 -6.19 22.10 -6.64
C ASP A 134 -6.06 20.61 -6.30
N TRP A 135 -6.02 19.74 -7.31
CA TRP A 135 -5.87 18.30 -7.10
C TRP A 135 -4.52 17.98 -6.44
N TRP A 136 -3.44 18.61 -6.90
CA TRP A 136 -2.11 18.42 -6.33
C TRP A 136 -2.00 19.00 -4.91
N ARG A 137 -2.65 20.14 -4.65
CA ARG A 137 -2.73 20.75 -3.32
C ARG A 137 -3.53 19.89 -2.35
N ASP A 138 -4.65 19.31 -2.79
CA ASP A 138 -5.45 18.40 -1.99
C ASP A 138 -4.66 17.15 -1.61
N GLN A 139 -3.93 16.56 -2.56
CA GLN A 139 -3.04 15.42 -2.29
C GLN A 139 -1.96 15.78 -1.27
N ALA A 140 -1.28 16.92 -1.46
CA ALA A 140 -0.27 17.37 -0.52
C ALA A 140 -0.88 17.65 0.87
N MET A 141 -2.08 18.25 0.94
CA MET A 141 -2.78 18.51 2.19
C MET A 141 -3.17 17.24 2.93
N GLU A 142 -3.66 16.22 2.22
CA GLU A 142 -3.99 14.92 2.81
C GLU A 142 -2.75 14.28 3.47
N TRP A 143 -1.61 14.28 2.78
CA TRP A 143 -0.36 13.77 3.34
C TRP A 143 0.16 14.62 4.50
N LYS A 144 -0.03 15.95 4.47
CA LYS A 144 0.27 16.83 5.62
C LYS A 144 -0.61 16.51 6.82
N GLN A 145 -1.90 16.28 6.62
CA GLN A 145 -2.80 15.87 7.70
C GLN A 145 -2.39 14.51 8.27
N LYS A 146 -2.04 13.54 7.42
CA LYS A 146 -1.48 12.25 7.84
C LYS A 146 -0.20 12.42 8.66
N LEU A 147 0.72 13.29 8.22
CA LEU A 147 1.95 13.60 8.96
C LEU A 147 1.67 14.17 10.34
N VAL A 148 0.81 15.18 10.46
CA VAL A 148 0.46 15.80 11.75
C VAL A 148 -0.20 14.79 12.68
N LYS A 149 -1.11 13.96 12.16
CA LYS A 149 -1.74 12.90 12.94
C LYS A 149 -0.71 11.87 13.43
N ALA A 150 0.14 11.37 12.54
CA ALA A 150 1.18 10.40 12.87
C ALA A 150 2.18 10.97 13.91
N GLN A 151 2.54 12.25 13.81
CA GLN A 151 3.39 12.94 14.79
C GLN A 151 2.73 13.01 16.17
N LYS A 152 1.44 13.34 16.24
CA LYS A 152 0.68 13.38 17.50
C LYS A 152 0.59 11.98 18.13
N ASP A 153 0.30 10.98 17.32
CA ASP A 153 0.20 9.59 17.75
C ASP A 153 1.57 9.07 18.24
N TYR A 154 2.66 9.38 17.52
CA TYR A 154 4.04 9.11 17.92
C TYR A 154 4.41 9.77 19.25
N ALA A 155 4.08 11.05 19.44
CA ALA A 155 4.33 11.76 20.69
C ALA A 155 3.58 11.14 21.88
N THR A 156 2.34 10.70 21.63
CA THR A 156 1.49 10.03 22.63
C THR A 156 2.10 8.68 23.03
N ALA A 157 2.47 7.84 22.06
CA ALA A 157 3.08 6.55 22.36
C ALA A 157 4.45 6.67 23.04
N LYS A 158 5.27 7.65 22.62
CA LYS A 158 6.56 7.94 23.26
C LYS A 158 6.39 8.38 24.72
N THR A 159 5.35 9.16 25.02
CA THR A 159 5.01 9.55 26.40
C THR A 159 4.57 8.35 27.23
N ALA A 160 3.73 7.47 26.66
CA ALA A 160 3.29 6.24 27.32
C ALA A 160 4.46 5.28 27.60
N LEU A 161 5.39 5.13 26.64
CA LEU A 161 6.60 4.35 26.79
C LEU A 161 7.44 4.88 27.95
N LYS A 162 7.72 6.19 27.97
CA LYS A 162 8.48 6.83 29.06
C LYS A 162 7.82 6.68 30.43
N ALA A 163 6.48 6.71 30.48
CA ALA A 163 5.74 6.47 31.72
C ALA A 163 5.93 5.03 32.24
N LYS A 164 5.94 4.05 31.33
CA LYS A 164 6.17 2.63 31.66
C LYS A 164 7.62 2.32 32.04
N GLU A 165 8.58 2.94 31.39
CA GLU A 165 9.99 2.90 31.80
C GLU A 165 10.16 3.43 33.22
N LYS A 166 9.52 4.55 33.55
CA LYS A 166 9.54 5.09 34.92
C LYS A 166 8.87 4.14 35.92
N GLU A 167 7.74 3.54 35.57
CA GLU A 167 7.07 2.52 36.41
C GLU A 167 7.98 1.31 36.68
N LEU A 168 8.78 0.90 35.68
CA LEU A 168 9.76 -0.18 35.85
C LEU A 168 10.86 0.20 36.87
N GLU A 169 11.39 1.42 36.79
CA GLU A 169 12.39 1.93 37.73
C GLU A 169 11.86 2.03 39.16
N ASP A 170 10.63 2.54 39.33
CA ASP A 170 9.95 2.62 40.62
C ASP A 170 9.62 1.21 41.16
N ALA A 171 9.41 0.24 40.27
CA ALA A 171 9.15 -1.16 40.59
C ALA A 171 10.41 -2.02 40.83
N LYS A 172 11.60 -1.44 40.94
CA LYS A 172 12.85 -2.19 41.15
C LYS A 172 12.85 -3.11 42.39
N PHE A 173 12.05 -2.76 43.41
CA PHE A 173 11.90 -3.57 44.64
C PHE A 173 10.71 -4.54 44.61
N LYS A 174 9.93 -4.57 43.53
CA LYS A 174 8.80 -5.49 43.36
C LYS A 174 9.29 -6.88 42.91
N PRO A 175 8.46 -7.94 43.03
CA PRO A 175 8.80 -9.26 42.53
C PRO A 175 9.11 -9.26 41.02
N LYS A 176 10.04 -10.11 40.59
CA LYS A 176 10.45 -10.23 39.16
C LYS A 176 9.31 -10.52 38.19
N SER A 177 8.25 -11.19 38.63
CA SER A 177 7.06 -11.46 37.82
C SER A 177 6.34 -10.17 37.40
N PHE A 178 6.31 -9.17 38.29
CA PHE A 178 5.74 -7.85 38.01
C PHE A 178 6.62 -7.05 37.05
N GLN A 179 7.95 -7.07 37.25
CA GLN A 179 8.90 -6.41 36.35
C GLN A 179 8.85 -6.98 34.94
N ARG A 180 8.74 -8.31 34.79
CA ARG A 180 8.59 -8.97 33.49
C ARG A 180 7.35 -8.47 32.74
N LYS A 181 6.22 -8.32 33.43
CA LYS A 181 4.99 -7.78 32.83
C LYS A 181 5.19 -6.36 32.30
N ILE A 182 5.83 -5.48 33.07
CA ILE A 182 6.12 -4.10 32.63
C ILE A 182 7.08 -4.11 31.43
N GLN A 183 8.12 -4.94 31.45
CA GLN A 183 9.05 -5.08 30.33
C GLN A 183 8.35 -5.55 29.04
N ASP A 184 7.41 -6.48 29.15
CA ASP A 184 6.62 -6.94 27.99
C ASP A 184 5.70 -5.80 27.48
N GLU A 185 5.10 -5.01 28.36
CA GLU A 185 4.34 -3.80 27.99
C GLU A 185 5.24 -2.73 27.31
N ILE A 186 6.46 -2.50 27.81
CA ILE A 186 7.44 -1.59 27.21
C ILE A 186 7.79 -2.04 25.79
N LYS A 187 8.10 -3.33 25.58
CA LYS A 187 8.40 -3.88 24.24
C LYS A 187 7.24 -3.67 23.27
N VAL A 188 6.00 -3.89 23.73
CA VAL A 188 4.81 -3.64 22.89
C VAL A 188 4.68 -2.15 22.54
N LEU A 189 4.97 -1.26 23.48
CA LEU A 189 4.96 0.19 23.23
C LEU A 189 6.11 0.63 22.32
N GLU A 190 7.31 0.06 22.45
CA GLU A 190 8.44 0.29 21.55
C GLU A 190 8.08 -0.09 20.12
N GLN A 191 7.44 -1.24 19.92
CA GLN A 191 6.95 -1.65 18.60
C GLN A 191 5.95 -0.65 18.02
N LYS A 192 5.01 -0.14 18.84
CA LYS A 192 4.04 0.89 18.41
C LYS A 192 4.72 2.21 18.06
N VAL A 193 5.70 2.64 18.85
CA VAL A 193 6.49 3.85 18.58
C VAL A 193 7.25 3.71 17.26
N ASN A 194 7.84 2.54 16.99
CA ASN A 194 8.52 2.28 15.73
C ASN A 194 7.57 2.26 14.53
N GLU A 195 6.38 1.68 14.66
CA GLU A 195 5.37 1.71 13.59
C GLU A 195 4.92 3.15 13.29
N GLN A 196 4.63 3.94 14.31
CA GLN A 196 4.24 5.35 14.13
C GLN A 196 5.39 6.19 13.56
N LYS A 197 6.64 5.91 13.96
CA LYS A 197 7.83 6.53 13.38
C LYS A 197 7.91 6.23 11.88
N ARG A 198 7.67 4.98 11.46
CA ARG A 198 7.62 4.62 10.04
C ARG A 198 6.56 5.42 9.29
N GLN A 199 5.37 5.60 9.86
CA GLN A 199 4.31 6.40 9.23
C GLN A 199 4.66 7.88 9.11
N VAL A 200 5.36 8.45 10.10
CA VAL A 200 5.88 9.81 10.02
C VAL A 200 6.92 9.93 8.91
N ASP A 201 7.86 8.99 8.84
CA ASP A 201 8.94 8.98 7.85
C ASP A 201 8.37 8.78 6.43
N GLU A 202 7.38 7.89 6.26
CA GLU A 202 6.67 7.65 5.01
C GLU A 202 5.89 8.89 4.56
N ALA A 203 5.08 9.49 5.43
CA ALA A 203 4.32 10.69 5.07
C ALA A 203 5.25 11.86 4.71
N LYS A 204 6.39 11.98 5.40
CA LYS A 204 7.41 12.98 5.09
C LYS A 204 8.08 12.71 3.73
N GLU A 205 8.44 11.46 3.46
CA GLU A 205 9.01 11.07 2.17
C GLU A 205 8.04 11.31 1.01
N MET A 206 6.75 11.02 1.22
CA MET A 206 5.72 11.30 0.23
C MET A 206 5.63 12.79 -0.10
N LEU A 207 5.64 13.66 0.92
CA LEU A 207 5.59 15.12 0.74
C LEU A 207 6.85 15.71 0.11
N GLU A 208 8.03 15.28 0.55
CA GLU A 208 9.30 15.90 0.15
C GLU A 208 9.85 15.34 -1.16
N LYS A 209 9.61 14.06 -1.46
CA LYS A 209 10.23 13.39 -2.62
C LYS A 209 9.21 12.90 -3.63
N VAL A 210 8.19 12.16 -3.19
CA VAL A 210 7.33 11.41 -4.12
C VAL A 210 6.38 12.35 -4.86
N LEU A 211 5.66 13.22 -4.15
CA LEU A 211 4.72 14.13 -4.80
C LEU A 211 5.41 15.14 -5.74
N PRO A 212 6.54 15.78 -5.39
CA PRO A 212 7.25 16.65 -6.33
C PRO A 212 7.75 15.91 -7.57
N ARG A 213 8.24 14.68 -7.40
CA ARG A 213 8.66 13.83 -8.52
C ARG A 213 7.50 13.43 -9.41
N GLN A 214 6.36 13.05 -8.83
CA GLN A 214 5.15 12.74 -9.59
C GLN A 214 4.63 13.97 -10.34
N ALA A 215 4.67 15.16 -9.73
CA ALA A 215 4.30 16.39 -10.41
C ALA A 215 5.19 16.62 -11.65
N GLU A 216 6.51 16.47 -11.51
CA GLU A 216 7.45 16.59 -12.64
C GLU A 216 7.19 15.55 -13.74
N GLU A 217 7.00 14.28 -13.37
CA GLU A 217 6.67 13.19 -14.29
C GLU A 217 5.38 13.47 -15.09
N HIS A 218 4.40 14.10 -14.46
CA HIS A 218 3.14 14.50 -15.08
C HIS A 218 3.18 15.90 -15.74
N ARG A 219 4.36 16.53 -15.84
CA ARG A 219 4.56 17.91 -16.33
C ARG A 219 3.71 18.97 -15.59
N ALA A 220 3.31 18.66 -14.36
CA ALA A 220 2.74 19.61 -13.43
C ALA A 220 3.84 20.51 -12.84
N ASP A 221 3.48 21.71 -12.38
CA ASP A 221 4.43 22.59 -11.71
C ASP A 221 4.78 22.02 -10.32
N PRO A 222 6.05 21.70 -10.02
CA PRO A 222 6.44 21.15 -8.71
C PRO A 222 6.14 22.10 -7.55
N SER A 223 5.95 23.40 -7.82
CA SER A 223 5.57 24.38 -6.80
C SER A 223 4.15 24.18 -6.25
N TRP A 224 3.26 23.50 -6.97
CA TRP A 224 1.90 23.20 -6.50
C TRP A 224 1.85 22.23 -5.31
N VAL A 225 2.88 21.40 -5.19
CA VAL A 225 3.00 20.39 -4.13
C VAL A 225 3.75 20.93 -2.90
N ARG A 226 4.48 22.03 -3.05
CA ARG A 226 5.20 22.64 -1.94
C ARG A 226 4.20 23.28 -0.99
N ILE A 227 4.20 22.81 0.26
CA ILE A 227 3.39 23.39 1.31
C ILE A 227 4.31 24.26 2.16
N ASP A 228 4.11 25.57 2.10
CA ASP A 228 4.75 26.55 2.99
C ASP A 228 4.24 26.42 4.45
#